data_AF-A0A9R1NWP8-F1
#
_entry.id   AF-A0A9R1NWP8-F1
#
_cell.length_a   1.000
_cell.length_b   1.000
_cell.length_c   1.000
_cell.angle_alpha   90.00
_cell.angle_beta   90.00
_cell.angle_gamma   90.00
#
_symmetry.space_group_name_H-M   'P 1'
#
loop_
_entity.id
_entity.type
_entity.pdbx_description
1 polymer ?
#
loop_
_entity_poly.entity_id
_entity_poly.type
_entity_poly.pdbx_seq_one_letter_code
_entity_poly.pdbx_strand_id
1 'polypeptide(L)'
;MGVREPVAMEIPAEEGAAARVPPRIRRRLLEGRASGGGGPASAEEIEAKLKEADHRRQQFRDWLSCKARKKPRSPSWSSQEEDYGQRLEARLQAAEQKRLSLLAKAQNRLAKLDELRQAAKNDVEMRFEKEKEELETRVESRVRQAEENRMRLLHADMQKRAALKERTERSLVQKATSESKYTERVRSAILAKRAAAEKKRLALLEAERRKARARLMHIQQAAMTVSSQREADRIKLKEHLDSKLQRAKRKRAEYLKQRGSPCSSAHADYIKHADFLSRKLARCWRSFVKSRKTTLALAQAYDALGINEKSVKSMPFEELAMLMGSPTALEATKALLDRFERRLTLCQSASSSSAENIDHLLKRLATPKRKAPPSRDGRTRVAAKRPARTSETSRLSRYSLRVVLCAYMILAHPSAVLSGDGEQEKLLMESAANFVREFELLVKTILEGPGRASRQPSLDAAESSSCQKSYDVASQSKFKTQLVNFDKAWCTYLYGFVVWKVKDARSLEGDLVRAACKLELSMMQTCKLAADGQSHNLTHDMKAIQKQVSDDQKLLREKVQHLSGDAGIERMDSALSDARSKFFEAKENGSPLAAPVANMLKDQGLLCDPCLELLEHQAAHHQ
;
A
#
# COMPACT_ATOMS: atom_id res chain seq x y z
N MET A 1 -42.68 -2.36 115.37
CA MET A 1 -42.12 -3.46 114.56
C MET A 1 -42.91 -3.50 113.26
N GLY A 2 -42.45 -3.11 112.08
CA GLY A 2 -41.21 -2.51 111.62
C GLY A 2 -41.48 -1.92 110.23
N VAL A 3 -40.92 -0.73 109.99
CA VAL A 3 -40.95 0.04 108.74
C VAL A 3 -40.36 -0.76 107.58
N ARG A 4 -40.90 -0.59 106.36
CA ARG A 4 -40.14 -0.63 105.10
C ARG A 4 -40.93 0.00 103.94
N GLU A 5 -40.47 1.18 103.49
CA GLU A 5 -40.65 1.66 102.11
C GLU A 5 -39.97 0.67 101.14
N PRO A 6 -40.48 0.58 99.89
CA PRO A 6 -39.60 0.90 98.77
C PRO A 6 -40.28 1.67 97.61
N VAL A 7 -39.68 2.77 97.16
CA VAL A 7 -38.83 2.93 95.97
C VAL A 7 -39.60 3.03 94.64
N ALA A 8 -39.65 4.26 94.12
CA ALA A 8 -39.95 4.56 92.73
C ALA A 8 -38.74 4.23 91.84
N MET A 9 -38.98 3.58 90.70
CA MET A 9 -38.00 3.43 89.61
C MET A 9 -38.59 4.04 88.33
N GLU A 10 -37.92 5.08 87.82
CA GLU A 10 -38.10 5.57 86.45
C GLU A 10 -37.36 4.64 85.49
N ILE A 11 -38.03 4.25 84.41
CA ILE A 11 -37.45 3.54 83.26
C ILE A 11 -37.34 4.57 82.12
N PRO A 12 -36.14 4.86 81.59
CA PRO A 12 -35.99 5.81 80.49
C PRO A 12 -36.41 5.15 79.17
N ALA A 13 -37.35 5.77 78.45
CA ALA A 13 -37.66 5.44 77.07
C ALA A 13 -37.04 6.51 76.16
N GLU A 14 -36.05 6.11 75.37
CA GLU A 14 -35.51 6.94 74.29
C GLU A 14 -36.61 7.36 73.30
N GLU A 15 -36.64 8.65 72.99
CA GLU A 15 -37.55 9.28 72.04
C GLU A 15 -37.13 9.01 70.60
N GLY A 16 -37.78 8.04 69.96
CA GLY A 16 -37.86 7.90 68.52
C GLY A 16 -39.16 8.53 67.96
N ALA A 17 -39.02 9.69 67.33
CA ALA A 17 -39.86 10.30 66.29
C ALA A 17 -41.40 10.09 66.34
N ALA A 18 -42.07 11.17 66.75
CA ALA A 18 -43.50 11.44 66.78
C ALA A 18 -44.33 11.06 65.54
N ALA A 19 -45.33 10.19 65.74
CA ALA A 19 -46.52 10.11 64.90
C ALA A 19 -47.54 11.20 65.31
N ARG A 20 -47.87 12.08 64.36
CA ARG A 20 -48.64 13.31 64.56
C ARG A 20 -50.13 13.07 64.82
N VAL A 21 -50.65 13.68 65.89
CA VAL A 21 -52.09 13.77 66.21
C VAL A 21 -52.81 14.71 65.21
N PRO A 22 -54.04 14.38 64.75
CA PRO A 22 -54.78 15.20 63.79
C PRO A 22 -55.08 16.65 64.26
N PRO A 23 -54.97 17.67 63.39
CA PRO A 23 -55.09 19.10 63.74
C PRO A 23 -56.40 19.49 64.46
N ARG A 24 -57.51 18.80 64.19
CA ARG A 24 -58.81 19.06 64.82
C ARG A 24 -58.81 18.82 66.34
N ILE A 25 -58.06 17.82 66.80
CA ILE A 25 -57.97 17.47 68.23
C ILE A 25 -57.04 18.46 68.94
N ARG A 26 -55.96 18.86 68.27
CA ARG A 26 -55.05 19.91 68.76
C ARG A 26 -55.76 21.25 68.95
N ARG A 27 -56.66 21.60 68.03
CA ARG A 27 -57.45 22.84 68.12
C ARG A 27 -58.45 22.81 69.28
N ARG A 28 -59.18 21.70 69.51
CA ARG A 28 -60.12 21.56 70.63
C ARG A 28 -59.43 21.54 72.00
N LEU A 29 -58.25 20.95 72.10
CA LEU A 29 -57.48 20.92 73.35
C LEU A 29 -56.84 22.28 73.67
N LEU A 30 -56.52 23.09 72.66
CA LEU A 30 -56.01 24.46 72.83
C LEU A 30 -57.13 25.49 73.01
N GLU A 31 -58.28 25.33 72.35
CA GLU A 31 -59.45 26.22 72.50
C GLU A 31 -60.19 25.98 73.84
N GLY A 32 -60.11 24.78 74.43
CA GLY A 32 -60.66 24.47 75.75
C GLY A 32 -59.99 25.18 76.93
N ARG A 33 -58.92 25.96 76.70
CA ARG A 33 -58.24 26.76 77.73
C ARG A 33 -58.41 28.28 77.56
N ALA A 34 -59.04 28.73 76.47
CA ALA A 34 -59.08 30.15 76.10
C ALA A 34 -60.50 30.73 75.91
N SER A 35 -61.56 29.95 76.13
CA SER A 35 -62.93 30.49 76.20
C SER A 35 -63.70 29.78 77.31
N GLY A 36 -64.20 30.56 78.26
CA GLY A 36 -64.75 30.09 79.52
C GLY A 36 -65.96 29.17 79.40
N GLY A 37 -66.11 28.30 80.40
CA GLY A 37 -67.34 27.57 80.67
C GLY A 37 -67.07 26.16 81.18
N GLY A 38 -67.22 25.95 82.49
CA GLY A 38 -67.33 24.59 83.05
C GLY A 38 -66.82 24.35 84.46
N GLY A 39 -66.60 25.37 85.30
CA GLY A 39 -66.58 25.16 86.76
C GLY A 39 -68.03 25.07 87.28
N PRO A 40 -68.32 24.33 88.36
CA PRO A 40 -69.66 24.34 88.96
C PRO A 40 -70.07 25.78 89.28
N ALA A 41 -71.24 26.20 88.80
CA ALA A 41 -71.78 27.54 89.02
C ALA A 41 -71.73 27.90 90.51
N SER A 42 -71.17 29.06 90.86
CA SER A 42 -71.09 29.49 92.25
C SER A 42 -72.50 29.68 92.82
N ALA A 43 -72.67 29.51 94.13
CA ALA A 43 -73.97 29.69 94.78
C ALA A 43 -74.58 31.07 94.47
N GLU A 44 -73.76 32.11 94.31
CA GLU A 44 -74.17 33.46 93.91
C GLU A 44 -74.75 33.52 92.49
N GLU A 45 -74.23 32.74 91.55
CA GLU A 45 -74.73 32.70 90.18
C GLU A 45 -76.09 31.98 90.10
N ILE A 46 -76.30 30.98 90.96
CA ILE A 46 -77.60 30.30 91.13
C ILE A 46 -78.60 31.26 91.76
N GLU A 47 -78.19 32.02 92.78
CA GLU A 47 -79.05 32.99 93.45
C GLU A 47 -79.42 34.17 92.53
N ALA A 48 -78.50 34.64 91.70
CA ALA A 48 -78.76 35.66 90.69
C ALA A 48 -79.79 35.18 89.65
N LYS A 49 -79.65 33.94 89.16
CA LYS A 49 -80.61 33.34 88.22
C LYS A 49 -81.99 33.13 88.85
N LEU A 50 -82.05 32.81 90.15
CA LEU A 50 -83.31 32.72 90.90
C LEU A 50 -83.97 34.10 91.08
N LYS A 51 -83.20 35.13 91.46
CA LYS A 51 -83.69 36.52 91.55
C LYS A 51 -84.19 37.04 90.21
N GLU A 52 -83.52 36.71 89.11
CA GLU A 52 -83.97 37.08 87.77
C GLU A 52 -85.23 36.31 87.33
N ALA A 53 -85.39 35.06 87.76
CA ALA A 53 -86.64 34.33 87.57
C ALA A 53 -87.79 34.94 88.39
N ASP A 54 -87.54 35.39 89.62
CA ASP A 54 -88.52 36.11 90.44
C ASP A 54 -88.89 37.47 89.86
N HIS A 55 -87.92 38.23 89.34
CA HIS A 55 -88.18 39.50 88.67
C HIS A 55 -89.10 39.30 87.46
N ARG A 56 -88.87 38.26 86.64
CA ARG A 56 -89.75 37.90 85.52
C ARG A 56 -91.16 37.51 85.99
N ARG A 57 -91.29 36.78 87.10
CA ARG A 57 -92.60 36.47 87.71
C ARG A 57 -93.32 37.74 88.19
N GLN A 58 -92.58 38.70 88.72
CA GLN A 58 -93.11 39.97 89.21
C GLN A 58 -93.60 40.86 88.06
N GLN A 59 -92.80 41.01 87.00
CA GLN A 59 -93.20 41.68 85.77
C GLN A 59 -94.47 41.05 85.15
N PHE A 60 -94.62 39.73 85.24
CA PHE A 60 -95.82 39.05 84.76
C PHE A 60 -97.06 39.33 85.63
N ARG A 61 -96.90 39.39 86.97
CA ARG A 61 -97.98 39.81 87.88
C ARG A 61 -98.39 41.26 87.66
N ASP A 62 -97.42 42.16 87.47
CA ASP A 62 -97.68 43.56 87.16
C ASP A 62 -98.40 43.73 85.83
N TRP A 63 -97.99 42.98 84.80
CA TRP A 63 -98.68 42.93 83.51
C TRP A 63 -100.14 42.44 83.62
N LEU A 64 -100.42 41.43 84.46
CA LEU A 64 -101.79 41.00 84.77
C LEU A 64 -102.59 42.09 85.51
N SER A 65 -101.96 42.85 86.41
CA SER A 65 -102.60 43.96 87.11
C SER A 65 -102.97 45.13 86.16
N CYS A 66 -102.16 45.38 85.13
CA CYS A 66 -102.44 46.35 84.06
C CYS A 66 -103.61 45.93 83.17
N LYS A 67 -103.94 44.63 83.08
CA LYS A 67 -105.17 44.14 82.41
C LYS A 67 -106.43 44.25 83.28
N ALA A 68 -106.31 44.36 84.61
CA ALA A 68 -107.43 44.43 85.54
C ALA A 68 -107.89 45.87 85.87
N ARG A 69 -107.20 46.91 85.36
CA ARG A 69 -107.67 48.31 85.47
C ARG A 69 -108.69 48.63 84.37
N LYS A 70 -109.84 49.21 84.78
CA LYS A 70 -110.85 49.77 83.88
C LYS A 70 -110.21 50.87 83.03
N LYS A 71 -110.41 50.81 81.71
CA LYS A 71 -110.00 51.88 80.77
C LYS A 71 -110.55 53.24 81.24
N PRO A 72 -109.76 54.31 81.21
CA PRO A 72 -110.29 55.65 81.44
C PRO A 72 -111.32 55.99 80.35
N ARG A 73 -112.43 56.57 80.80
CA ARG A 73 -113.60 56.98 80.00
C ARG A 73 -113.16 58.00 78.95
N SER A 74 -113.38 57.70 77.67
CA SER A 74 -113.19 58.66 76.58
C SER A 74 -114.17 59.83 76.74
N PRO A 75 -113.77 61.09 76.44
CA PRO A 75 -114.68 62.23 76.52
C PRO A 75 -115.82 62.14 75.52
N SER A 76 -117.02 62.40 76.03
CA SER A 76 -118.25 62.64 75.27
C SER A 76 -118.09 63.93 74.47
N TRP A 77 -118.23 63.85 73.15
CA TRP A 77 -118.48 65.03 72.31
C TRP A 77 -119.80 64.83 71.58
N SER A 78 -120.67 65.78 71.89
CA SER A 78 -122.03 66.01 71.45
C SER A 78 -122.11 66.47 69.99
N SER A 79 -123.25 66.12 69.36
CA SER A 79 -123.96 66.86 68.33
C SER A 79 -123.15 67.78 67.38
N GLN A 80 -122.86 67.28 66.18
CA GLN A 80 -123.09 68.10 64.99
C GLN A 80 -123.30 67.21 63.77
N GLU A 81 -124.39 67.52 63.08
CA GLU A 81 -124.87 66.96 61.84
C GLU A 81 -124.04 67.59 60.72
N GLU A 82 -123.05 66.85 60.18
CA GLU A 82 -122.33 67.17 58.94
C GLU A 82 -121.59 65.93 58.40
N ASP A 83 -121.98 65.52 57.19
CA ASP A 83 -121.37 64.60 56.21
C ASP A 83 -120.65 63.31 56.65
N TYR A 84 -121.44 62.25 56.86
CA TYR A 84 -120.94 60.86 56.93
C TYR A 84 -120.13 60.43 55.69
N GLY A 85 -120.40 61.00 54.51
CA GLY A 85 -119.67 60.74 53.26
C GLY A 85 -118.20 61.19 53.32
N GLN A 86 -117.96 62.44 53.76
CA GLN A 86 -116.61 63.00 53.91
C GLN A 86 -115.76 62.20 54.92
N ARG A 87 -116.39 61.68 55.98
CA ARG A 87 -115.71 60.87 56.99
C ARG A 87 -115.31 59.48 56.49
N LEU A 88 -116.12 58.88 55.61
CA LEU A 88 -115.81 57.61 54.97
C LEU A 88 -114.68 57.79 53.94
N GLU A 89 -114.73 58.85 53.14
CA GLU A 89 -113.68 59.20 52.19
C GLU A 89 -112.34 59.44 52.89
N ALA A 90 -112.30 60.20 53.98
CA ALA A 90 -111.09 60.40 54.78
C ALA A 90 -110.52 59.09 55.33
N ARG A 91 -111.36 58.11 55.70
CA ARG A 91 -110.92 56.78 56.16
C ARG A 91 -110.37 55.92 55.03
N LEU A 92 -111.00 55.94 53.85
CA LEU A 92 -110.49 55.24 52.66
C LEU A 92 -109.16 55.83 52.19
N GLN A 93 -109.05 57.16 52.16
CA GLN A 93 -107.80 57.86 51.86
C GLN A 93 -106.71 57.54 52.88
N ALA A 94 -107.01 57.52 54.19
CA ALA A 94 -106.04 57.11 55.21
C ALA A 94 -105.61 55.64 55.09
N ALA A 95 -106.53 54.74 54.73
CA ALA A 95 -106.23 53.33 54.49
C ALA A 95 -105.36 53.13 53.24
N GLU A 96 -105.63 53.87 52.17
CA GLU A 96 -104.84 53.89 50.94
C GLU A 96 -103.44 54.45 51.19
N GLN A 97 -103.33 55.60 51.86
CA GLN A 97 -102.05 56.16 52.29
C GLN A 97 -101.27 55.18 53.17
N LYS A 98 -101.95 54.48 54.10
CA LYS A 98 -101.31 53.45 54.93
C LYS A 98 -100.81 52.27 54.09
N ARG A 99 -101.60 51.78 53.13
CA ARG A 99 -101.22 50.71 52.19
C ARG A 99 -99.99 51.11 51.38
N LEU A 100 -100.01 52.32 50.79
CA LEU A 100 -98.88 52.87 50.04
C LEU A 100 -97.64 53.02 50.94
N SER A 101 -97.78 53.46 52.19
CA SER A 101 -96.67 53.56 53.13
C SER A 101 -96.05 52.19 53.45
N LEU A 102 -96.86 51.14 53.57
CA LEU A 102 -96.39 49.78 53.83
C LEU A 102 -95.68 49.18 52.62
N LEU A 103 -96.20 49.41 51.41
CA LEU A 103 -95.56 49.01 50.16
C LEU A 103 -94.22 49.73 49.98
N ALA A 104 -94.17 51.04 50.18
CA ALA A 104 -92.92 51.80 50.17
C ALA A 104 -91.92 51.29 51.22
N LYS A 105 -92.36 50.97 52.44
CA LYS A 105 -91.49 50.36 53.47
C LYS A 105 -90.99 48.98 53.06
N ALA A 106 -91.81 48.14 52.43
CA ALA A 106 -91.42 46.83 51.95
C ALA A 106 -90.43 46.92 50.77
N GLN A 107 -90.71 47.79 49.79
CA GLN A 107 -89.81 48.09 48.67
C GLN A 107 -88.46 48.62 49.16
N ASN A 108 -88.46 49.55 50.12
CA ASN A 108 -87.23 50.06 50.72
C ASN A 108 -86.43 48.98 51.46
N ARG A 109 -87.09 48.01 52.11
CA ARG A 109 -86.41 46.87 52.74
C ARG A 109 -85.80 45.92 51.71
N LEU A 110 -86.53 45.66 50.62
CA LEU A 110 -86.05 44.81 49.54
C LEU A 110 -84.83 45.44 48.86
N ALA A 111 -84.90 46.73 48.51
CA ALA A 111 -83.80 47.48 47.92
C ALA A 111 -82.54 47.43 48.80
N LYS A 112 -82.66 47.63 50.12
CA LYS A 112 -81.53 47.50 51.06
C LYS A 112 -80.93 46.09 51.10
N LEU A 113 -81.75 45.05 51.02
CA LEU A 113 -81.25 43.67 50.98
C LEU A 113 -80.54 43.36 49.65
N ASP A 114 -81.05 43.88 48.54
CA ASP A 114 -80.42 43.74 47.23
C ASP A 114 -79.10 44.53 47.15
N GLU A 115 -79.04 45.74 47.72
CA GLU A 115 -77.79 46.51 47.87
C GLU A 115 -76.74 45.71 48.67
N LEU A 116 -77.13 45.11 49.80
CA LEU A 116 -76.22 44.27 50.58
C LEU A 116 -75.78 43.01 49.83
N ARG A 117 -76.67 42.38 49.06
CA ARG A 117 -76.34 41.22 48.22
C ARG A 117 -75.34 41.59 47.13
N GLN A 118 -75.56 42.72 46.44
CA GLN A 118 -74.63 43.21 45.42
C GLN A 118 -73.29 43.63 46.02
N ALA A 119 -73.28 44.31 47.17
CA ALA A 119 -72.04 44.65 47.87
C ALA A 119 -71.23 43.40 48.26
N ALA A 120 -71.90 42.36 48.78
CA ALA A 120 -71.24 41.08 49.10
C ALA A 120 -70.74 40.35 47.85
N LYS A 121 -71.50 40.35 46.76
CA LYS A 121 -71.07 39.78 45.47
C LYS A 121 -69.84 40.48 44.93
N ASN A 122 -69.86 41.82 44.91
CA ASN A 122 -68.76 42.64 44.44
C ASN A 122 -67.51 42.46 45.32
N ASP A 123 -67.64 42.38 46.64
CA ASP A 123 -66.50 42.13 47.54
C ASP A 123 -65.83 40.77 47.26
N VAL A 124 -66.61 39.74 46.96
CA VAL A 124 -66.09 38.42 46.58
C VAL A 124 -65.40 38.47 45.22
N GLU A 125 -66.00 39.12 44.23
CA GLU A 125 -65.44 39.28 42.89
C GLU A 125 -64.10 40.04 42.93
N MET A 126 -64.04 41.15 43.68
CA MET A 126 -62.81 41.91 43.90
C MET A 126 -61.69 41.09 44.57
N ARG A 127 -62.02 40.12 45.43
CA ARG A 127 -61.01 39.22 46.04
C ARG A 127 -60.49 38.22 45.03
N PHE A 128 -61.38 37.63 44.23
CA PHE A 128 -60.97 36.71 43.16
C PHE A 128 -60.12 37.40 42.10
N GLU A 129 -60.46 38.64 41.72
CA GLU A 129 -59.64 39.43 40.79
C GLU A 129 -58.25 39.71 41.36
N LYS A 130 -58.15 40.13 42.63
CA LYS A 130 -56.85 40.32 43.29
C LYS A 130 -56.02 39.04 43.35
N GLU A 131 -56.63 37.91 43.73
CA GLU A 131 -55.94 36.61 43.73
C GLU A 131 -55.48 36.21 42.32
N LYS A 132 -56.30 36.47 41.30
CA LYS A 132 -55.96 36.20 39.91
C LYS A 132 -54.77 37.06 39.45
N GLU A 133 -54.78 38.36 39.73
CA GLU A 133 -53.67 39.27 39.39
C GLU A 133 -52.37 38.87 40.13
N GLU A 134 -52.45 38.51 41.41
CA GLU A 134 -51.29 38.02 42.17
C GLU A 134 -50.73 36.71 41.58
N LEU A 135 -51.61 35.80 41.13
CA LEU A 135 -51.18 34.57 40.49
C LEU A 135 -50.60 34.83 39.10
N GLU A 136 -51.21 35.71 38.31
CA GLU A 136 -50.74 36.11 36.99
C GLU A 136 -49.33 36.69 37.07
N THR A 137 -49.10 37.66 37.96
CA THR A 137 -47.76 38.25 38.18
C THR A 137 -46.72 37.22 38.68
N ARG A 138 -47.12 36.26 39.53
CA ARG A 138 -46.25 35.15 39.97
C ARG A 138 -45.93 34.18 38.83
N VAL A 139 -46.88 33.89 37.96
CA VAL A 139 -46.66 33.03 36.79
C VAL A 139 -45.75 33.73 35.79
N GLU A 140 -46.03 35.00 35.47
CA GLU A 140 -45.20 35.80 34.56
C GLU A 140 -43.74 35.90 35.04
N SER A 141 -43.53 36.20 36.33
CA SER A 141 -42.18 36.27 36.89
C SER A 141 -41.43 34.94 36.82
N ARG A 142 -42.11 33.81 37.07
CA ARG A 142 -41.52 32.46 36.92
C ARG A 142 -41.21 32.12 35.46
N VAL A 143 -42.07 32.51 34.51
CA VAL A 143 -41.84 32.31 33.08
C VAL A 143 -40.62 33.12 32.63
N ARG A 144 -40.55 34.42 32.97
CA ARG A 144 -39.38 35.26 32.67
C ARG A 144 -38.10 34.67 33.26
N GLN A 145 -38.15 34.22 34.52
CA GLN A 145 -37.00 33.57 35.16
C GLN A 145 -36.58 32.26 34.45
N ALA A 146 -37.55 31.45 34.02
CA ALA A 146 -37.27 30.21 33.28
C ALA A 146 -36.65 30.51 31.91
N GLU A 147 -37.12 31.55 31.21
CA GLU A 147 -36.56 32.01 29.94
C GLU A 147 -35.13 32.54 30.10
N GLU A 148 -34.86 33.35 31.13
CA GLU A 148 -33.50 33.79 31.45
C GLU A 148 -32.57 32.60 31.73
N ASN A 149 -33.04 31.62 32.51
CA ASN A 149 -32.27 30.41 32.81
C ASN A 149 -32.00 29.59 31.54
N ARG A 150 -32.98 29.47 30.65
CA ARG A 150 -32.81 28.82 29.34
C ARG A 150 -31.75 29.53 28.50
N MET A 151 -31.79 30.87 28.44
CA MET A 151 -30.81 31.65 27.68
C MET A 151 -29.40 31.54 28.26
N ARG A 152 -29.26 31.53 29.59
CA ARG A 152 -27.96 31.30 30.26
C ARG A 152 -27.38 29.93 29.92
N LEU A 153 -28.21 28.88 29.91
CA LEU A 153 -27.77 27.52 29.53
C LEU A 153 -27.32 27.46 28.07
N LEU A 154 -28.11 28.02 27.16
CA LEU A 154 -27.76 28.07 25.74
C LEU A 154 -26.44 28.83 25.51
N HIS A 155 -26.25 29.96 26.19
CA HIS A 155 -25.03 30.74 26.10
C HIS A 155 -23.83 29.97 26.65
N ALA A 156 -23.97 29.30 27.80
CA ALA A 156 -22.91 28.48 28.38
C ALA A 156 -22.52 27.32 27.44
N ASP A 157 -23.49 26.65 26.83
CA ASP A 157 -23.22 25.57 25.88
C ASP A 157 -22.59 26.07 24.58
N MET A 158 -23.02 27.23 24.08
CA MET A 158 -22.37 27.89 22.95
C MET A 158 -20.90 28.21 23.27
N GLN A 159 -20.61 28.75 24.45
CA GLN A 159 -19.24 29.03 24.90
C GLN A 159 -18.40 27.76 25.02
N LYS A 160 -18.94 26.67 25.59
CA LYS A 160 -18.25 25.38 25.66
C LYS A 160 -17.92 24.84 24.26
N ARG A 161 -18.86 24.91 23.33
CA ARG A 161 -18.65 24.49 21.93
C ARG A 161 -17.59 25.34 21.25
N ALA A 162 -17.61 26.66 21.45
CA ALA A 162 -16.59 27.56 20.91
C ALA A 162 -15.20 27.24 21.47
N ALA A 163 -15.09 27.06 22.79
CA ALA A 163 -13.82 26.69 23.44
C ALA A 163 -13.29 25.33 22.97
N LEU A 164 -14.18 24.34 22.76
CA LEU A 164 -13.80 23.04 22.21
C LEU A 164 -13.27 23.18 20.78
N LYS A 165 -13.98 23.92 19.92
CA LYS A 165 -13.54 24.20 18.54
C LYS A 165 -12.18 24.86 18.52
N GLU A 166 -11.98 25.92 19.30
CA GLU A 166 -10.70 26.63 19.41
C GLU A 166 -9.56 25.71 19.90
N ARG A 167 -9.83 24.83 20.87
CA ARG A 167 -8.85 23.82 21.31
C ARG A 167 -8.50 22.84 20.21
N THR A 168 -9.49 22.36 19.46
CA THR A 168 -9.24 21.44 18.33
C THR A 168 -8.46 22.12 17.22
N GLU A 169 -8.79 23.35 16.87
CA GLU A 169 -8.07 24.15 15.86
C GLU A 169 -6.61 24.38 16.29
N ARG A 170 -6.38 24.80 17.54
CA ARG A 170 -5.02 24.95 18.10
C ARG A 170 -4.23 23.64 18.04
N SER A 171 -4.86 22.52 18.43
CA SER A 171 -4.21 21.20 18.37
C SER A 171 -3.85 20.80 16.95
N LEU A 172 -4.72 21.07 15.97
CA LEU A 172 -4.47 20.77 14.56
C LEU A 172 -3.33 21.63 14.00
N VAL A 173 -3.30 22.92 14.32
CA VAL A 173 -2.20 23.81 13.92
C VAL A 173 -0.87 23.38 14.54
N GLN A 174 -0.86 23.00 15.83
CA GLN A 174 0.34 22.46 16.48
C GLN A 174 0.81 21.16 15.82
N LYS A 175 -0.11 20.25 15.49
CA LYS A 175 0.21 19.02 14.78
C LYS A 175 0.80 19.32 13.40
N ALA A 176 0.16 20.17 12.60
CA ALA A 176 0.63 20.57 11.28
C ALA A 176 2.02 21.23 11.31
N THR A 177 2.28 22.10 12.29
CA THR A 177 3.61 22.72 12.45
C THR A 177 4.68 21.70 12.86
N SER A 178 4.35 20.73 13.71
CA SER A 178 5.28 19.65 14.09
C SER A 178 5.60 18.71 12.92
N GLU A 179 4.58 18.37 12.12
CA GLU A 179 4.72 17.55 10.91
C GLU A 179 5.56 18.28 9.86
N SER A 180 5.28 19.57 9.62
CA SER A 180 6.08 20.41 8.72
C SER A 180 7.56 20.43 9.13
N LYS A 181 7.85 20.70 10.41
CA LYS A 181 9.23 20.67 10.95
C LYS A 181 9.89 19.30 10.79
N TYR A 182 9.15 18.21 10.98
CA TYR A 182 9.67 16.86 10.77
C TYR A 182 10.00 16.63 9.29
N THR A 183 9.10 16.97 8.36
CA THR A 183 9.35 16.81 6.93
C THR A 183 10.54 17.65 6.46
N GLU A 184 10.72 18.85 6.99
CA GLU A 184 11.86 19.71 6.69
C GLU A 184 13.19 19.09 7.17
N ARG A 185 13.23 18.52 8.37
CA ARG A 185 14.39 17.77 8.89
C ARG A 185 14.71 16.55 8.03
N VAL A 186 13.69 15.83 7.57
CA VAL A 186 13.88 14.69 6.67
C VAL A 186 14.44 15.16 5.31
N ARG A 187 13.87 16.23 4.74
CA ARG A 187 14.36 16.83 3.49
C ARG A 187 15.82 17.29 3.62
N SER A 188 16.17 18.00 4.69
CA SER A 188 17.55 18.45 4.92
C SER A 188 18.52 17.29 5.10
N ALA A 189 18.13 16.23 5.82
CA ALA A 189 18.94 15.02 5.96
C ALA A 189 19.15 14.29 4.61
N ILE A 190 18.13 14.23 3.75
CA ILE A 190 18.26 13.67 2.41
C ILE A 190 19.22 14.50 1.56
N LEU A 191 19.07 15.83 1.55
CA LEU A 191 19.96 16.73 0.82
C LEU A 191 21.41 16.63 1.30
N ALA A 192 21.63 16.56 2.62
CA ALA A 192 22.96 16.37 3.19
C ALA A 192 23.59 15.03 2.76
N LYS A 193 22.80 13.95 2.75
CA LYS A 193 23.27 12.64 2.25
C LYS A 193 23.62 12.69 0.75
N ARG A 194 22.82 13.38 -0.07
CA ARG A 194 23.11 13.58 -1.50
C ARG A 194 24.40 14.37 -1.70
N ALA A 195 24.54 15.51 -1.03
CA ALA A 195 25.76 16.33 -1.10
C ALA A 195 27.01 15.55 -0.66
N ALA A 196 26.92 14.75 0.41
CA ALA A 196 28.02 13.90 0.85
C ALA A 196 28.37 12.81 -0.17
N ALA A 197 27.38 12.21 -0.83
CA ALA A 197 27.59 11.23 -1.89
C ALA A 197 28.24 11.86 -3.13
N GLU A 198 27.81 13.05 -3.54
CA GLU A 198 28.40 13.79 -4.66
C GLU A 198 29.85 14.20 -4.37
N LYS A 199 30.14 14.68 -3.16
CA LYS A 199 31.51 14.99 -2.73
C LYS A 199 32.41 13.75 -2.84
N LYS A 200 31.93 12.58 -2.41
CA LYS A 200 32.66 11.30 -2.57
C LYS A 200 32.87 10.94 -4.04
N ARG A 201 31.85 11.08 -4.88
CA ARG A 201 31.94 10.82 -6.32
C ARG A 201 32.99 11.72 -6.99
N LEU A 202 32.97 13.02 -6.70
CA LEU A 202 33.93 13.98 -7.24
C LEU A 202 35.36 13.67 -6.79
N ALA A 203 35.57 13.34 -5.50
CA ALA A 203 36.88 12.97 -4.99
C ALA A 203 37.47 11.73 -5.70
N LEU A 204 36.64 10.71 -5.98
CA LEU A 204 37.05 9.53 -6.74
C LEU A 204 37.40 9.88 -8.19
N LEU A 205 36.59 10.70 -8.85
CA LEU A 205 36.85 11.15 -10.23
C LEU A 205 38.15 11.95 -10.32
N GLU A 206 38.41 12.83 -9.36
CA GLU A 206 39.67 13.57 -9.31
C GLU A 206 40.87 12.65 -9.05
N ALA A 207 40.73 11.65 -8.18
CA ALA A 207 41.79 10.67 -7.93
C ALA A 207 42.14 9.89 -9.21
N GLU A 208 41.14 9.44 -9.96
CA GLU A 208 41.37 8.78 -11.26
C GLU A 208 41.98 9.74 -12.29
N ARG A 209 41.54 11.00 -12.33
CA ARG A 209 42.15 12.03 -13.19
C ARG A 209 43.64 12.24 -12.86
N ARG A 210 43.99 12.28 -11.56
CA ARG A 210 45.39 12.39 -11.10
C ARG A 210 46.21 11.16 -11.52
N LYS A 211 45.69 9.95 -11.36
CA LYS A 211 46.35 8.71 -11.81
C LYS A 211 46.58 8.68 -13.33
N ALA A 212 45.58 9.09 -14.11
CA ALA A 212 45.69 9.17 -15.56
C ALA A 212 46.78 10.15 -15.99
N ARG A 213 46.82 11.35 -15.38
CA ARG A 213 47.89 12.33 -15.61
C ARG A 213 49.27 11.78 -15.25
N ALA A 214 49.41 11.09 -14.12
CA ALA A 214 50.69 10.47 -13.74
C ALA A 214 51.15 9.42 -14.75
N ARG A 215 50.24 8.58 -15.27
CA ARG A 215 50.56 7.61 -16.32
C ARG A 215 51.04 8.29 -17.60
N LEU A 216 50.38 9.38 -18.02
CA LEU A 216 50.81 10.15 -19.18
C LEU A 216 52.21 10.73 -18.99
N MET A 217 52.51 11.29 -17.81
CA MET A 217 53.85 11.79 -17.50
C MET A 217 54.91 10.68 -17.57
N HIS A 218 54.62 9.49 -17.04
CA HIS A 218 55.54 8.35 -17.15
C HIS A 218 55.76 7.90 -18.59
N ILE A 219 54.71 7.87 -19.42
CA ILE A 219 54.82 7.52 -20.84
C ILE A 219 55.68 8.56 -21.57
N GLN A 220 55.47 9.85 -21.31
CA GLN A 220 56.27 10.92 -21.90
C GLN A 220 57.73 10.84 -21.48
N GLN A 221 58.02 10.61 -20.20
CA GLN A 221 59.39 10.42 -19.72
C GLN A 221 60.05 9.20 -20.38
N ALA A 222 59.35 8.07 -20.45
CA ALA A 222 59.86 6.87 -21.13
C ALA A 222 60.14 7.15 -22.62
N ALA A 223 59.24 7.84 -23.31
CA ALA A 223 59.43 8.22 -24.71
C ALA A 223 60.68 9.10 -24.90
N MET A 224 60.87 10.10 -24.05
CA MET A 224 62.06 10.97 -24.06
C MET A 224 63.35 10.21 -23.78
N THR A 225 63.35 9.26 -22.83
CA THR A 225 64.53 8.43 -22.57
C THR A 225 64.86 7.52 -23.76
N VAL A 226 63.85 6.95 -24.41
CA VAL A 226 64.04 6.09 -25.60
C VAL A 226 64.54 6.91 -26.79
N SER A 227 64.03 8.13 -27.01
CA SER A 227 64.52 8.99 -28.10
C SER A 227 65.98 9.41 -27.87
N SER A 228 66.31 9.82 -26.64
CA SER A 228 67.69 10.18 -26.26
C SER A 228 68.63 8.97 -26.39
N GLN A 229 68.20 7.77 -25.97
CA GLN A 229 68.98 6.55 -26.13
C GLN A 229 69.23 6.23 -27.61
N ARG A 230 68.19 6.32 -28.46
CA ARG A 230 68.33 6.12 -29.90
C ARG A 230 69.26 7.14 -30.54
N GLU A 231 69.26 8.39 -30.08
CA GLU A 231 70.21 9.41 -30.51
C GLU A 231 71.65 9.07 -30.12
N ALA A 232 71.88 8.66 -28.87
CA ALA A 232 73.19 8.23 -28.42
C ALA A 232 73.70 7.03 -29.22
N ASP A 233 72.85 6.04 -29.51
CA ASP A 233 73.20 4.88 -30.31
C ASP A 233 73.48 5.24 -31.78
N ARG A 234 72.74 6.20 -32.35
CA ARG A 234 73.03 6.75 -33.69
C ARG A 234 74.40 7.44 -33.72
N ILE A 235 74.74 8.21 -32.70
CA ILE A 235 76.05 8.88 -32.59
C ILE A 235 77.16 7.82 -32.49
N LYS A 236 77.03 6.83 -31.60
CA LYS A 236 77.99 5.72 -31.45
C LYS A 236 78.16 4.93 -32.74
N LEU A 237 77.07 4.65 -33.45
CA LEU A 237 77.13 3.94 -34.73
C LEU A 237 77.88 4.76 -35.78
N LYS A 238 77.64 6.08 -35.83
CA LYS A 238 78.38 7.00 -36.72
C LYS A 238 79.88 6.97 -36.39
N GLU A 239 80.26 7.12 -35.14
CA GLU A 239 81.66 7.05 -34.69
C GLU A 239 82.31 5.70 -35.02
N HIS A 240 81.57 4.59 -34.87
CA HIS A 240 82.04 3.26 -35.24
C HIS A 240 82.23 3.10 -36.75
N LEU A 241 81.29 3.62 -37.56
CA LEU A 241 81.41 3.63 -39.01
C LEU A 241 82.59 4.50 -39.46
N ASP A 242 82.79 5.66 -38.86
CA ASP A 242 83.94 6.52 -39.11
C ASP A 242 85.25 5.81 -38.73
N SER A 243 85.28 5.14 -37.57
CA SER A 243 86.42 4.33 -37.13
C SER A 243 86.69 3.16 -38.09
N LYS A 244 85.65 2.47 -38.57
CA LYS A 244 85.76 1.41 -39.58
C LYS A 244 86.24 1.95 -40.91
N LEU A 245 85.77 3.11 -41.33
CA LEU A 245 86.18 3.77 -42.57
C LEU A 245 87.66 4.17 -42.48
N GLN A 246 88.11 4.69 -41.35
CA GLN A 246 89.53 4.96 -41.09
C GLN A 246 90.36 3.68 -41.08
N ARG A 247 89.89 2.61 -40.41
CA ARG A 247 90.54 1.29 -40.45
C ARG A 247 90.55 0.71 -41.87
N ALA A 248 89.50 0.87 -42.66
CA ALA A 248 89.44 0.41 -44.04
C ALA A 248 90.36 1.23 -44.93
N LYS A 249 90.53 2.54 -44.69
CA LYS A 249 91.57 3.34 -45.36
C LYS A 249 92.98 2.82 -45.04
N ARG A 250 93.27 2.55 -43.76
CA ARG A 250 94.55 1.94 -43.31
C ARG A 250 94.76 0.56 -43.92
N LYS A 251 93.76 -0.32 -43.79
CA LYS A 251 93.77 -1.66 -44.37
C LYS A 251 93.80 -1.65 -45.87
N ARG A 252 93.19 -0.70 -46.57
CA ARG A 252 93.31 -0.56 -48.04
C ARG A 252 94.72 -0.13 -48.42
N ALA A 253 95.35 0.75 -47.64
CA ALA A 253 96.76 1.06 -47.78
C ALA A 253 97.66 -0.17 -47.50
N GLU A 254 97.29 -1.04 -46.56
CA GLU A 254 97.98 -2.32 -46.29
C GLU A 254 97.67 -3.41 -47.32
N TYR A 255 96.45 -3.47 -47.84
CA TYR A 255 95.96 -4.48 -48.80
C TYR A 255 96.47 -4.17 -50.20
N LEU A 256 96.64 -2.89 -50.54
CA LEU A 256 97.46 -2.47 -51.68
C LEU A 256 98.91 -2.96 -51.55
N LYS A 257 99.43 -3.15 -50.33
CA LYS A 257 100.74 -3.78 -50.08
C LYS A 257 100.71 -5.31 -50.08
N GLN A 258 99.54 -5.95 -50.06
CA GLN A 258 99.39 -7.39 -49.79
C GLN A 258 98.51 -8.14 -50.80
N ARG A 259 98.46 -7.72 -52.06
CA ARG A 259 97.58 -8.35 -53.05
C ARG A 259 97.96 -9.83 -53.29
N GLY A 260 97.16 -10.78 -52.75
CA GLY A 260 97.21 -12.22 -53.04
C GLY A 260 96.21 -13.10 -52.27
N SER A 261 95.06 -13.41 -52.89
CA SER A 261 94.15 -14.59 -52.67
C SER A 261 93.01 -14.56 -51.59
N PRO A 262 91.83 -15.23 -51.79
CA PRO A 262 90.52 -14.86 -51.19
C PRO A 262 89.70 -15.96 -50.42
N CYS A 263 88.50 -15.56 -49.93
CA CYS A 263 87.30 -16.32 -49.45
C CYS A 263 87.24 -16.73 -47.95
N SER A 264 86.11 -16.90 -47.22
CA SER A 264 84.63 -16.81 -47.38
C SER A 264 83.99 -17.12 -45.99
N SER A 265 82.70 -16.76 -45.73
CA SER A 265 81.67 -17.59 -45.05
C SER A 265 80.68 -16.80 -44.16
N ALA A 266 79.41 -16.71 -44.56
CA ALA A 266 78.33 -16.00 -43.84
C ALA A 266 77.01 -16.81 -43.73
N HIS A 267 77.06 -18.14 -43.69
CA HIS A 267 75.85 -19.00 -43.72
C HIS A 267 75.45 -19.64 -42.37
N ALA A 268 76.22 -19.46 -41.29
CA ALA A 268 76.01 -20.21 -40.03
C ALA A 268 74.97 -19.62 -39.06
N ASP A 269 74.58 -18.34 -39.20
CA ASP A 269 73.75 -17.65 -38.21
C ASP A 269 72.24 -17.75 -38.46
N TYR A 270 71.82 -18.07 -39.69
CA TYR A 270 70.40 -18.20 -40.06
C TYR A 270 69.75 -19.46 -39.46
N ILE A 271 70.49 -20.57 -39.39
CA ILE A 271 69.98 -21.88 -38.92
C ILE A 271 69.73 -21.85 -37.40
N LYS A 272 70.55 -21.13 -36.62
CA LYS A 272 70.42 -21.04 -35.15
C LYS A 272 69.19 -20.26 -34.70
N HIS A 273 68.76 -19.25 -35.48
CA HIS A 273 67.56 -18.47 -35.18
C HIS A 273 66.26 -19.24 -35.45
N ALA A 274 66.22 -20.10 -36.48
CA ALA A 274 65.07 -20.94 -36.79
C ALA A 274 64.79 -21.97 -35.68
N ASP A 275 65.83 -22.60 -35.14
CA ASP A 275 65.70 -23.61 -34.08
C ASP A 275 65.16 -23.04 -32.76
N PHE A 276 65.58 -21.83 -32.38
CA PHE A 276 65.09 -21.17 -31.17
C PHE A 276 63.59 -20.83 -31.26
N LEU A 277 63.16 -20.33 -32.43
CA LEU A 277 61.75 -20.03 -32.69
C LEU A 277 60.90 -21.31 -32.72
N SER A 278 61.41 -22.38 -33.32
CA SER A 278 60.77 -23.70 -33.31
C SER A 278 60.55 -24.22 -31.88
N ARG A 279 61.58 -24.17 -31.02
CA ARG A 279 61.46 -24.59 -29.61
C ARG A 279 60.50 -23.73 -28.80
N LYS A 280 60.43 -22.42 -29.07
CA LYS A 280 59.47 -21.52 -28.42
C LYS A 280 58.04 -21.83 -28.86
N LEU A 281 57.83 -22.04 -30.16
CA LEU A 281 56.53 -22.40 -30.72
C LEU A 281 56.05 -23.77 -30.20
N ALA A 282 56.94 -24.76 -30.13
CA ALA A 282 56.62 -26.07 -29.56
C ALA A 282 56.26 -26.01 -28.07
N ARG A 283 56.94 -25.16 -27.27
CA ARG A 283 56.58 -24.92 -25.86
C ARG A 283 55.21 -24.27 -25.73
N CYS A 284 54.94 -23.22 -26.52
CA CYS A 284 53.64 -22.55 -26.54
C CYS A 284 52.52 -23.50 -26.97
N TRP A 285 52.76 -24.35 -27.98
CA TRP A 285 51.80 -25.36 -28.45
C TRP A 285 51.50 -26.39 -27.37
N ARG A 286 52.51 -26.95 -26.70
CA ARG A 286 52.31 -27.88 -25.58
C ARG A 286 51.54 -27.23 -24.42
N SER A 287 51.84 -25.98 -24.09
CA SER A 287 51.10 -25.22 -23.07
C SER A 287 49.65 -24.99 -23.50
N PHE A 288 49.40 -24.70 -24.78
CA PHE A 288 48.06 -24.51 -25.33
C PHE A 288 47.23 -25.80 -25.26
N VAL A 289 47.81 -26.94 -25.68
CA VAL A 289 47.13 -28.25 -25.65
C VAL A 289 46.76 -28.63 -24.20
N LYS A 290 47.66 -28.41 -23.23
CA LYS A 290 47.40 -28.72 -21.82
C LYS A 290 46.38 -27.80 -21.15
N SER A 291 46.41 -26.49 -21.45
CA SER A 291 45.60 -25.50 -20.73
C SER A 291 44.25 -25.19 -21.38
N ARG A 292 44.15 -25.26 -22.71
CA ARG A 292 42.95 -24.85 -23.46
C ARG A 292 42.31 -25.97 -24.29
N LYS A 293 42.96 -27.13 -24.37
CA LYS A 293 42.57 -28.29 -25.20
C LYS A 293 42.49 -27.93 -26.71
N THR A 294 42.68 -28.93 -27.57
CA THR A 294 42.49 -28.74 -29.02
C THR A 294 41.00 -28.75 -29.38
N THR A 295 40.61 -28.24 -30.55
CA THR A 295 39.21 -28.31 -31.00
C THR A 295 38.76 -29.77 -31.11
N LEU A 296 39.66 -30.66 -31.58
CA LEU A 296 39.43 -32.10 -31.63
C LEU A 296 39.20 -32.70 -30.23
N ALA A 297 40.06 -32.39 -29.25
CA ALA A 297 39.91 -32.91 -27.89
C ALA A 297 38.63 -32.43 -27.19
N LEU A 298 38.16 -31.20 -27.51
CA LEU A 298 36.88 -30.69 -27.01
C LEU A 298 35.69 -31.38 -27.69
N ALA A 299 35.77 -31.62 -29.00
CA ALA A 299 34.75 -32.37 -29.73
C ALA A 299 34.66 -33.83 -29.24
N GLN A 300 35.79 -34.50 -29.00
CA GLN A 300 35.84 -35.84 -28.41
C GLN A 300 35.26 -35.88 -27.00
N ALA A 301 35.54 -34.86 -26.17
CA ALA A 301 34.97 -34.78 -24.83
C ALA A 301 33.44 -34.55 -24.85
N TYR A 302 32.91 -33.86 -25.86
CA TYR A 302 31.48 -33.71 -26.07
C TYR A 302 30.84 -34.99 -26.62
N ASP A 303 31.46 -35.62 -27.62
CA ASP A 303 31.00 -36.87 -28.23
C ASP A 303 30.90 -38.01 -27.19
N ALA A 304 31.85 -38.06 -26.25
CA ALA A 304 31.84 -38.98 -25.12
C ALA A 304 30.65 -38.80 -24.14
N LEU A 305 29.94 -37.66 -24.18
CA LEU A 305 28.71 -37.47 -23.40
C LEU A 305 27.52 -38.26 -23.98
N GLY A 306 27.64 -38.72 -25.23
CA GLY A 306 26.57 -39.46 -25.89
C GLY A 306 25.33 -38.62 -26.24
N ILE A 307 25.40 -37.29 -26.21
CA ILE A 307 24.28 -36.41 -26.56
C ILE A 307 24.20 -36.27 -28.08
N ASN A 308 23.39 -37.13 -28.71
CA ASN A 308 23.08 -37.06 -30.14
C ASN A 308 21.59 -37.24 -30.43
N GLU A 309 21.14 -36.80 -31.60
CA GLU A 309 19.74 -36.82 -32.03
C GLU A 309 19.06 -38.18 -31.80
N LYS A 310 19.76 -39.29 -32.08
CA LYS A 310 19.20 -40.64 -31.97
C LYS A 310 19.03 -41.05 -30.50
N SER A 311 20.07 -40.86 -29.70
CA SER A 311 20.08 -41.21 -28.27
C SER A 311 19.04 -40.42 -27.47
N VAL A 312 18.90 -39.13 -27.80
CA VAL A 312 18.05 -38.19 -27.08
C VAL A 312 16.57 -38.45 -27.37
N LYS A 313 16.20 -38.85 -28.60
CA LYS A 313 14.82 -39.26 -28.95
C LYS A 313 14.35 -40.55 -28.26
N SER A 314 15.27 -41.44 -27.93
CA SER A 314 14.96 -42.72 -27.27
C SER A 314 14.98 -42.65 -25.74
N MET A 315 15.48 -41.55 -25.17
CA MET A 315 15.66 -41.37 -23.73
C MET A 315 14.41 -40.73 -23.10
N PRO A 316 14.02 -41.08 -21.86
CA PRO A 316 12.99 -40.35 -21.11
C PRO A 316 13.42 -38.91 -20.77
N PHE A 317 12.43 -38.03 -20.58
CA PHE A 317 12.68 -36.60 -20.35
C PHE A 317 13.52 -36.33 -19.10
N GLU A 318 13.24 -37.03 -17.99
CA GLU A 318 13.94 -36.85 -16.72
C GLU A 318 15.42 -37.28 -16.81
N GLU A 319 15.69 -38.37 -17.53
CA GLU A 319 17.05 -38.88 -17.74
C GLU A 319 17.86 -37.93 -18.63
N LEU A 320 17.24 -37.41 -19.69
CA LEU A 320 17.83 -36.39 -20.56
C LEU A 320 18.15 -35.09 -19.78
N ALA A 321 17.21 -34.62 -18.96
CA ALA A 321 17.38 -33.42 -18.15
C ALA A 321 18.51 -33.59 -17.11
N MET A 322 18.60 -34.76 -16.48
CA MET A 322 19.69 -35.11 -15.54
C MET A 322 21.05 -35.13 -16.24
N LEU A 323 21.13 -35.77 -17.41
CA LEU A 323 22.36 -35.86 -18.20
C LEU A 323 22.85 -34.47 -18.63
N MET A 324 21.96 -33.62 -19.13
CA MET A 324 22.26 -32.26 -19.58
C MET A 324 22.51 -31.29 -18.41
N GLY A 325 21.97 -31.59 -17.22
CA GLY A 325 22.23 -30.86 -15.98
C GLY A 325 23.54 -31.25 -15.29
N SER A 326 24.19 -32.34 -15.73
CA SER A 326 25.45 -32.79 -15.14
C SER A 326 26.58 -31.75 -15.34
N PRO A 327 27.42 -31.51 -14.31
CA PRO A 327 28.48 -30.50 -14.41
C PRO A 327 29.47 -30.82 -15.54
N THR A 328 29.72 -32.10 -15.79
CA THR A 328 30.57 -32.58 -16.89
C THR A 328 29.98 -32.25 -18.27
N ALA A 329 28.68 -32.44 -18.49
CA ALA A 329 28.02 -32.09 -19.74
C ALA A 329 28.00 -30.57 -19.96
N LEU A 330 27.69 -29.80 -18.92
CA LEU A 330 27.67 -28.34 -18.97
C LEU A 330 29.06 -27.76 -19.28
N GLU A 331 30.11 -28.26 -18.64
CA GLU A 331 31.49 -27.79 -18.86
C GLU A 331 32.02 -28.18 -20.25
N ALA A 332 31.82 -29.42 -20.68
CA ALA A 332 32.28 -29.89 -21.98
C ALA A 332 31.57 -29.18 -23.14
N THR A 333 30.24 -29.05 -23.07
CA THR A 333 29.43 -28.33 -24.06
C THR A 333 29.82 -26.86 -24.11
N LYS A 334 29.97 -26.20 -22.96
CA LYS A 334 30.40 -24.80 -22.89
C LYS A 334 31.78 -24.58 -23.49
N ALA A 335 32.75 -25.43 -23.17
CA ALA A 335 34.11 -25.30 -23.68
C ALA A 335 34.16 -25.46 -25.22
N LEU A 336 33.31 -26.33 -25.78
CA LEU A 336 33.17 -26.50 -27.22
C LEU A 336 32.50 -25.29 -27.89
N LEU A 337 31.42 -24.77 -27.33
CA LEU A 337 30.73 -23.57 -27.83
C LEU A 337 31.62 -22.31 -27.78
N ASP A 338 32.33 -22.09 -26.67
CA ASP A 338 33.32 -21.01 -26.54
C ASP A 338 34.42 -21.13 -27.61
N ARG A 339 34.76 -22.36 -28.01
CA ARG A 339 35.73 -22.62 -29.09
C ARG A 339 35.16 -22.29 -30.46
N PHE A 340 33.89 -22.62 -30.72
CA PHE A 340 33.19 -22.26 -31.95
C PHE A 340 33.03 -20.76 -32.10
N GLU A 341 32.65 -20.05 -31.04
CA GLU A 341 32.53 -18.59 -31.04
C GLU A 341 33.86 -17.92 -31.43
N ARG A 342 34.97 -18.38 -30.85
CA ARG A 342 36.32 -17.90 -31.19
C ARG A 342 36.71 -18.25 -32.64
N ARG A 343 36.37 -19.44 -33.12
CA ARG A 343 36.67 -19.87 -34.50
C ARG A 343 35.86 -19.08 -35.51
N LEU A 344 34.60 -18.78 -35.23
CA LEU A 344 33.73 -17.96 -36.06
C LEU A 344 34.28 -16.55 -36.18
N THR A 345 34.63 -15.93 -35.05
CA THR A 345 35.24 -14.59 -35.01
C THR A 345 36.52 -14.53 -35.86
N LEU A 346 37.35 -15.57 -35.82
CA LEU A 346 38.55 -15.66 -36.65
C LEU A 346 38.24 -15.86 -38.14
N CYS A 347 37.21 -16.64 -38.48
CA CYS A 347 36.80 -16.84 -39.87
C CYS A 347 36.23 -15.54 -40.47
N GLN A 348 35.44 -14.80 -39.71
CA GLN A 348 34.87 -13.52 -40.11
C GLN A 348 35.91 -12.39 -40.15
N SER A 349 36.99 -12.45 -39.37
CA SER A 349 38.08 -11.47 -39.53
C SER A 349 38.85 -11.61 -40.86
N ALA A 350 38.71 -12.76 -41.53
CA ALA A 350 39.36 -13.07 -42.81
C ALA A 350 38.42 -12.92 -44.02
N SER A 351 37.13 -12.66 -43.80
CA SER A 351 36.09 -12.49 -44.82
C SER A 351 35.38 -11.15 -44.58
N SER A 352 35.12 -10.34 -45.59
CA SER A 352 34.58 -8.98 -45.43
C SER A 352 33.13 -8.89 -44.91
N SER A 353 32.50 -10.00 -44.51
CA SER A 353 31.13 -10.05 -44.00
C SER A 353 31.10 -10.08 -42.46
N SER A 354 30.37 -9.12 -41.86
CA SER A 354 30.11 -9.12 -40.42
C SER A 354 29.04 -10.13 -40.03
N ALA A 355 29.19 -10.77 -38.87
CA ALA A 355 28.16 -11.65 -38.31
C ALA A 355 26.83 -10.91 -38.10
N GLU A 356 25.71 -11.62 -38.21
CA GLU A 356 24.40 -11.10 -37.78
C GLU A 356 24.44 -10.69 -36.30
N ASN A 357 23.92 -9.50 -36.01
CA ASN A 357 23.89 -8.92 -34.67
C ASN A 357 22.70 -9.46 -33.86
N ILE A 358 22.94 -10.52 -33.08
CA ILE A 358 21.94 -11.17 -32.24
C ILE A 358 21.91 -10.65 -30.79
N ASP A 359 22.66 -9.59 -30.47
CA ASP A 359 22.77 -9.09 -29.08
C ASP A 359 21.42 -8.67 -28.51
N HIS A 360 20.53 -8.16 -29.36
CA HIS A 360 19.18 -7.76 -28.97
C HIS A 360 18.32 -8.96 -28.53
N LEU A 361 18.47 -10.12 -29.19
CA LEU A 361 17.80 -11.38 -28.83
C LEU A 361 18.35 -11.93 -27.51
N LEU A 362 19.67 -11.93 -27.34
CA LEU A 362 20.33 -12.42 -26.12
C LEU A 362 19.99 -11.56 -24.90
N LYS A 363 19.83 -10.24 -25.08
CA LYS A 363 19.38 -9.33 -24.00
C LYS A 363 17.97 -9.65 -23.52
N ARG A 364 17.07 -10.09 -24.41
CA ARG A 364 15.69 -10.49 -24.03
C ARG A 364 15.65 -11.78 -23.20
N LEU A 365 16.63 -12.67 -23.40
CA LEU A 365 16.76 -13.90 -22.61
C LEU A 365 17.54 -13.72 -21.30
N ALA A 366 18.25 -12.60 -21.15
CA ALA A 366 19.00 -12.30 -19.95
C ALA A 366 18.04 -11.86 -18.85
N THR A 367 17.84 -12.71 -17.83
CA THR A 367 17.07 -12.34 -16.65
C THR A 367 17.73 -11.13 -15.96
N PRO A 368 16.99 -10.07 -15.61
CA PRO A 368 17.51 -8.99 -14.78
C PRO A 368 18.03 -9.60 -13.49
N LYS A 369 19.33 -9.44 -13.21
CA LYS A 369 19.91 -9.92 -11.94
C LYS A 369 19.08 -9.34 -10.79
N ARG A 370 18.46 -10.21 -9.99
CA ARG A 370 17.93 -9.86 -8.66
C ARG A 370 18.98 -9.01 -7.97
N LYS A 371 18.69 -7.72 -7.76
CA LYS A 371 19.43 -6.92 -6.80
C LYS A 371 19.15 -7.58 -5.46
N ALA A 372 20.07 -8.43 -5.01
CA ALA A 372 20.06 -8.90 -3.64
C ALA A 372 20.03 -7.64 -2.74
N PRO A 373 19.14 -7.57 -1.74
CA PRO A 373 19.21 -6.48 -0.78
C PRO A 373 20.59 -6.50 -0.12
N PRO A 374 21.19 -5.34 0.16
CA PRO A 374 22.49 -5.29 0.81
C PRO A 374 22.37 -5.96 2.19
N SER A 375 22.91 -7.17 2.31
CA SER A 375 23.05 -7.87 3.58
C SER A 375 23.93 -7.00 4.49
N ARG A 376 23.33 -6.54 5.58
CA ARG A 376 24.03 -6.00 6.75
C ARG A 376 24.64 -7.19 7.47
N ASP A 377 25.85 -7.58 7.08
CA ASP A 377 26.73 -8.29 8.00
C ASP A 377 28.15 -7.76 7.85
N GLY A 378 28.53 -6.96 8.85
CA GLY A 378 29.89 -6.51 9.05
C GLY A 378 30.70 -7.64 9.65
N ARG A 379 31.54 -8.30 8.84
CA ARG A 379 32.75 -8.92 9.37
C ARG A 379 33.88 -8.90 8.36
N THR A 380 34.93 -8.20 8.76
CA THR A 380 36.25 -8.08 8.18
C THR A 380 36.84 -9.44 7.83
N ARG A 381 37.12 -9.70 6.55
CA ARG A 381 38.18 -10.63 6.14
C ARG A 381 39.04 -10.05 5.02
N VAL A 382 40.31 -9.96 5.41
CA VAL A 382 41.57 -9.71 4.70
C VAL A 382 41.53 -9.93 3.18
N ALA A 383 42.02 -8.92 2.48
CA ALA A 383 42.19 -8.87 1.04
C ALA A 383 43.26 -9.87 0.55
N ALA A 384 42.81 -10.95 -0.11
CA ALA A 384 43.66 -11.70 -1.03
C ALA A 384 43.67 -10.97 -2.39
N LYS A 385 44.85 -10.51 -2.81
CA LYS A 385 45.10 -9.88 -4.12
C LYS A 385 44.66 -10.81 -5.26
N ARG A 386 43.60 -10.44 -6.00
CA ARG A 386 43.31 -10.95 -7.35
C ARG A 386 43.70 -9.88 -8.38
N PRO A 387 44.24 -10.28 -9.54
CA PRO A 387 44.68 -9.34 -10.56
C PRO A 387 43.48 -8.61 -11.18
N ALA A 388 43.69 -7.34 -11.50
CA ALA A 388 42.72 -6.41 -12.05
C ALA A 388 42.03 -6.97 -13.30
N ARG A 389 40.73 -7.26 -13.19
CA ARG A 389 39.84 -7.35 -14.35
C ARG A 389 39.35 -5.94 -14.64
N THR A 390 39.79 -5.40 -15.78
CA THR A 390 39.18 -4.26 -16.45
C THR A 390 37.67 -4.47 -16.55
N SER A 391 36.90 -3.39 -16.43
CA SER A 391 35.44 -3.39 -16.58
C SER A 391 35.06 -3.81 -18.00
N GLU A 392 34.93 -5.11 -18.22
CA GLU A 392 34.19 -5.65 -19.35
C GLU A 392 32.71 -5.47 -19.01
N THR A 393 32.03 -4.60 -19.75
CA THR A 393 30.59 -4.77 -19.97
C THR A 393 30.38 -6.25 -20.29
N SER A 394 29.52 -6.93 -19.52
CA SER A 394 29.36 -8.38 -19.60
C SER A 394 28.96 -8.78 -21.02
N ARG A 395 29.92 -9.10 -21.88
CA ARG A 395 29.69 -9.56 -23.24
C ARG A 395 28.93 -10.87 -23.13
N LEU A 396 27.68 -10.86 -23.59
CA LEU A 396 26.85 -12.05 -23.63
C LEU A 396 27.53 -13.02 -24.62
N SER A 397 27.72 -14.28 -24.22
CA SER A 397 28.25 -15.29 -25.15
C SER A 397 27.25 -15.47 -26.28
N ARG A 398 27.77 -15.57 -27.52
CA ARG A 398 26.93 -15.72 -28.73
C ARG A 398 26.07 -16.97 -28.65
N TYR A 399 26.63 -18.06 -28.13
CA TYR A 399 25.97 -19.34 -27.96
C TYR A 399 25.63 -19.57 -26.49
N SER A 400 24.39 -19.26 -26.10
CA SER A 400 23.92 -19.51 -24.74
C SER A 400 23.79 -21.01 -24.48
N LEU A 401 24.58 -21.54 -23.54
CA LEU A 401 24.59 -22.96 -23.18
C LEU A 401 23.19 -23.51 -22.92
N ARG A 402 22.38 -22.79 -22.13
CA ARG A 402 21.01 -23.23 -21.78
C ARG A 402 20.13 -23.34 -23.02
N VAL A 403 20.25 -22.40 -23.96
CA VAL A 403 19.42 -22.35 -25.17
C VAL A 403 19.84 -23.44 -26.16
N VAL A 404 21.14 -23.67 -26.34
CA VAL A 404 21.66 -24.78 -27.15
C VAL A 404 21.15 -26.13 -26.63
N LEU A 405 21.23 -26.33 -25.32
CA LEU A 405 20.73 -27.53 -24.66
C LEU A 405 19.21 -27.67 -24.81
N CYS A 406 18.43 -26.59 -24.68
CA CYS A 406 17.00 -26.64 -24.93
C CYS A 406 16.62 -27.10 -26.35
N ALA A 407 17.47 -26.91 -27.36
CA ALA A 407 17.20 -27.41 -28.71
C ALA A 407 17.08 -28.94 -28.75
N TYR A 408 17.93 -29.64 -28.00
CA TYR A 408 17.86 -31.09 -27.83
C TYR A 408 16.58 -31.51 -27.08
N MET A 409 16.17 -30.75 -26.06
CA MET A 409 14.92 -31.04 -25.33
C MET A 409 13.67 -30.85 -26.19
N ILE A 410 13.62 -29.78 -26.99
CA ILE A 410 12.52 -29.51 -27.94
C ILE A 410 12.44 -30.61 -29.00
N LEU A 411 13.59 -31.08 -29.48
CA LEU A 411 13.68 -32.17 -30.46
C LEU A 411 13.22 -33.54 -29.90
N ALA A 412 13.52 -33.81 -28.62
CA ALA A 412 13.24 -35.09 -27.96
C ALA A 412 11.80 -35.19 -27.46
N HIS A 413 11.35 -34.16 -26.75
CA HIS A 413 10.12 -34.14 -25.97
C HIS A 413 9.37 -32.83 -26.18
N PRO A 414 8.83 -32.59 -27.39
CA PRO A 414 8.13 -31.36 -27.69
C PRO A 414 6.92 -31.14 -26.77
N SER A 415 6.17 -32.18 -26.43
CA SER A 415 5.01 -32.12 -25.54
C SER A 415 5.34 -31.79 -24.07
N ALA A 416 6.56 -32.07 -23.62
CA ALA A 416 6.99 -31.74 -22.26
C ALA A 416 7.53 -30.30 -22.15
N VAL A 417 7.98 -29.71 -23.26
CA VAL A 417 8.62 -28.39 -23.30
C VAL A 417 7.68 -27.31 -23.82
N LEU A 418 6.83 -27.65 -24.78
CA LEU A 418 5.92 -26.73 -25.45
C LEU A 418 4.51 -26.92 -24.89
N SER A 419 3.86 -25.83 -24.51
CA SER A 419 2.52 -25.84 -23.92
C SER A 419 1.39 -25.89 -24.96
N GLY A 420 1.69 -26.06 -26.26
CA GLY A 420 0.69 -26.12 -27.34
C GLY A 420 1.27 -26.45 -28.73
N ASP A 421 0.37 -26.67 -29.70
CA ASP A 421 0.68 -27.17 -31.06
C ASP A 421 0.49 -26.11 -32.18
N GLY A 422 0.75 -24.84 -31.87
CA GLY A 422 0.60 -23.74 -32.82
C GLY A 422 1.64 -23.72 -33.95
N GLU A 423 1.42 -22.86 -34.94
CA GLU A 423 2.34 -22.72 -36.09
C GLU A 423 3.73 -22.25 -35.68
N GLN A 424 3.82 -21.34 -34.70
CA GLN A 424 5.10 -20.87 -34.16
C GLN A 424 5.86 -21.99 -33.43
N GLU A 425 5.14 -22.85 -32.71
CA GLU A 425 5.69 -24.01 -32.02
C GLU A 425 6.21 -25.06 -33.03
N LYS A 426 5.53 -25.26 -34.16
CA LYS A 426 6.00 -26.10 -35.28
C LYS A 426 7.28 -25.55 -35.91
N LEU A 427 7.30 -24.25 -36.24
CA LEU A 427 8.49 -23.58 -36.79
C LEU A 427 9.69 -23.63 -35.82
N LEU A 428 9.43 -23.53 -34.51
CA LEU A 428 10.47 -23.69 -33.49
C LEU A 428 11.02 -25.13 -33.46
N MET A 429 10.16 -26.15 -33.54
CA MET A 429 10.61 -27.54 -33.62
C MET A 429 11.45 -27.81 -34.86
N GLU A 430 11.04 -27.32 -36.02
CA GLU A 430 11.76 -27.48 -37.29
C GLU A 430 13.13 -26.78 -37.24
N SER A 431 13.18 -25.54 -36.73
CA SER A 431 14.44 -24.80 -36.57
C SER A 431 15.36 -25.42 -35.51
N ALA A 432 14.82 -25.98 -34.43
CA ALA A 432 15.59 -26.73 -33.42
C ALA A 432 16.20 -28.00 -34.02
N ALA A 433 15.42 -28.77 -34.78
CA ALA A 433 15.90 -29.96 -35.50
C ALA A 433 17.00 -29.58 -36.51
N ASN A 434 16.82 -28.49 -37.24
CA ASN A 434 17.83 -28.01 -38.18
C ASN A 434 19.13 -27.61 -37.47
N PHE A 435 19.03 -26.87 -36.37
CA PHE A 435 20.18 -26.47 -35.57
C PHE A 435 20.95 -27.66 -35.00
N VAL A 436 20.26 -28.64 -34.41
CA VAL A 436 20.89 -29.86 -33.85
C VAL A 436 21.62 -30.64 -34.94
N ARG A 437 21.02 -30.81 -36.13
CA ARG A 437 21.66 -31.47 -37.27
C ARG A 437 22.95 -30.76 -37.69
N GLU A 438 22.92 -29.44 -37.86
CA GLU A 438 24.10 -28.65 -38.26
C GLU A 438 25.20 -28.67 -37.20
N PHE A 439 24.83 -28.64 -35.91
CA PHE A 439 25.76 -28.75 -34.79
C PHE A 439 26.45 -30.11 -34.75
N GLU A 440 25.69 -31.20 -34.92
CA GLU A 440 26.27 -32.56 -34.98
C GLU A 440 27.13 -32.77 -36.22
N LEU A 441 26.73 -32.25 -37.38
CA LEU A 441 27.53 -32.27 -38.60
C LEU A 441 28.84 -31.52 -38.42
N LEU A 442 28.83 -30.39 -37.71
CA LEU A 442 30.04 -29.65 -37.36
C LEU A 442 30.95 -30.46 -36.43
N VAL A 443 30.40 -31.13 -35.43
CA VAL A 443 31.16 -32.03 -34.54
C VAL A 443 31.75 -33.21 -35.31
N LYS A 444 30.97 -33.87 -36.17
CA LYS A 444 31.43 -34.97 -37.04
C LYS A 444 32.56 -34.52 -37.97
N THR A 445 32.43 -33.36 -38.60
CA THR A 445 33.47 -32.77 -39.46
C THR A 445 34.79 -32.57 -38.69
N ILE A 446 34.73 -32.22 -37.40
CA ILE A 446 35.92 -32.09 -36.55
C ILE A 446 36.52 -33.46 -36.21
N LEU A 447 35.69 -34.45 -35.90
CA LEU A 447 36.11 -35.79 -35.50
C LEU A 447 36.71 -36.59 -36.67
N GLU A 448 36.15 -36.45 -37.87
CA GLU A 448 36.67 -37.07 -39.10
C GLU A 448 38.03 -36.49 -39.48
N GLY A 449 38.25 -35.20 -39.20
CA GLY A 449 39.51 -34.50 -39.43
C GLY A 449 39.94 -34.44 -40.91
N PRO A 450 41.00 -33.69 -41.24
CA PRO A 450 41.47 -33.54 -42.63
C PRO A 450 41.94 -34.82 -43.34
N GLY A 451 41.98 -35.98 -42.67
CA GLY A 451 42.81 -37.12 -43.10
C GLY A 451 42.18 -38.53 -43.04
N ARG A 452 40.88 -38.71 -42.75
CA ARG A 452 40.27 -40.07 -42.70
C ARG A 452 39.68 -40.58 -44.02
N ALA A 453 39.53 -39.74 -45.04
CA ALA A 453 38.89 -40.14 -46.30
C ALA A 453 39.78 -41.01 -47.23
N SER A 454 41.00 -41.39 -46.83
CA SER A 454 41.91 -42.23 -47.64
C SER A 454 42.51 -43.38 -46.83
N ARG A 455 41.65 -44.22 -46.26
CA ARG A 455 42.09 -45.54 -45.79
C ARG A 455 41.11 -46.62 -46.24
N GLN A 456 40.90 -46.66 -47.55
CA GLN A 456 40.42 -47.86 -48.21
C GLN A 456 41.65 -48.74 -48.50
N PRO A 457 41.66 -50.02 -48.11
CA PRO A 457 42.76 -50.92 -48.42
C PRO A 457 42.57 -51.41 -49.86
N SER A 458 43.17 -50.72 -50.82
CA SER A 458 43.46 -51.31 -52.13
C SER A 458 44.97 -51.33 -52.31
N LEU A 459 45.51 -52.54 -52.33
CA LEU A 459 46.83 -52.87 -52.83
C LEU A 459 46.94 -52.32 -54.26
N ASP A 460 47.94 -51.48 -54.51
CA ASP A 460 48.92 -51.58 -55.61
C ASP A 460 49.54 -50.23 -56.03
N ALA A 461 50.86 -50.31 -56.28
CA ALA A 461 51.70 -49.51 -57.17
C ALA A 461 51.93 -47.99 -56.92
N ALA A 462 53.16 -47.71 -56.47
CA ALA A 462 54.17 -46.77 -56.97
C ALA A 462 53.77 -45.44 -57.68
N GLU A 463 54.41 -44.37 -57.16
CA GLU A 463 54.87 -43.13 -57.82
C GLU A 463 53.87 -42.05 -58.28
N SER A 464 53.84 -40.93 -57.56
CA SER A 464 54.44 -39.65 -58.02
C SER A 464 54.02 -38.45 -57.17
N SER A 465 55.03 -37.69 -56.76
CA SER A 465 54.93 -36.43 -56.01
C SER A 465 54.33 -35.29 -56.84
N SER A 466 53.33 -34.58 -56.29
CA SER A 466 53.15 -33.11 -56.37
C SER A 466 51.73 -32.58 -56.04
N CYS A 467 50.79 -33.40 -55.57
CA CYS A 467 49.42 -32.94 -55.28
C CYS A 467 49.09 -32.74 -53.78
N GLN A 468 50.10 -32.50 -52.93
CA GLN A 468 49.93 -32.47 -51.47
C GLN A 468 49.51 -31.09 -50.88
N LYS A 469 49.10 -30.12 -51.71
CA LYS A 469 48.60 -28.79 -51.23
C LYS A 469 47.10 -28.58 -51.40
N SER A 470 46.40 -29.37 -52.23
CA SER A 470 44.99 -29.13 -52.55
C SER A 470 44.00 -29.70 -51.51
N TYR A 471 44.36 -30.81 -50.84
CA TYR A 471 43.47 -31.49 -49.89
C TYR A 471 43.36 -30.77 -48.53
N ASP A 472 44.44 -30.12 -48.06
CA ASP A 472 44.45 -29.35 -46.81
C ASP A 472 43.58 -28.08 -46.90
N VAL A 473 43.53 -27.45 -48.09
CA VAL A 473 42.69 -26.29 -48.35
C VAL A 473 41.21 -26.69 -48.46
N ALA A 474 40.90 -27.83 -49.09
CA ALA A 474 39.54 -28.33 -49.26
C ALA A 474 38.90 -28.80 -47.92
N SER A 475 39.67 -29.41 -47.03
CA SER A 475 39.19 -29.80 -45.69
C SER A 475 38.99 -28.58 -44.78
N GLN A 476 39.89 -27.59 -44.87
CA GLN A 476 39.76 -26.33 -44.14
C GLN A 476 38.58 -25.48 -44.64
N SER A 477 38.28 -25.50 -45.94
CA SER A 477 37.10 -24.81 -46.49
C SER A 477 35.80 -25.47 -46.06
N LYS A 478 35.71 -26.81 -46.06
CA LYS A 478 34.54 -27.56 -45.55
C LYS A 478 34.19 -27.21 -44.10
N PHE A 479 35.18 -27.19 -43.20
CA PHE A 479 34.95 -26.80 -41.80
C PHE A 479 34.45 -25.35 -41.67
N LYS A 480 34.99 -24.41 -42.46
CA LYS A 480 34.55 -23.00 -42.45
C LYS A 480 33.11 -22.87 -42.94
N THR A 481 32.75 -23.52 -44.05
CA THR A 481 31.38 -23.52 -44.58
C THR A 481 30.41 -24.12 -43.57
N GLN A 482 30.76 -25.25 -42.96
CA GLN A 482 29.93 -25.90 -41.94
C GLN A 482 29.75 -25.03 -40.68
N LEU A 483 30.79 -24.30 -40.27
CA LEU A 483 30.71 -23.36 -39.14
C LEU A 483 29.78 -22.18 -39.43
N VAL A 484 29.72 -21.70 -40.68
CA VAL A 484 28.79 -20.64 -41.11
C VAL A 484 27.35 -21.17 -41.18
N ASN A 485 27.15 -22.38 -41.71
CA ASN A 485 25.82 -23.02 -41.75
C ASN A 485 25.27 -23.26 -40.34
N PHE A 486 26.13 -23.73 -39.42
CA PHE A 486 25.82 -23.84 -38.00
C PHE A 486 25.39 -22.50 -37.40
N ASP A 487 26.13 -21.41 -37.66
CA ASP A 487 25.79 -20.09 -37.11
C ASP A 487 24.47 -19.55 -37.68
N LYS A 488 24.19 -19.78 -38.97
CA LYS A 488 22.91 -19.44 -39.60
C LYS A 488 21.75 -20.20 -38.98
N ALA A 489 21.90 -21.52 -38.81
CA ALA A 489 20.88 -22.36 -38.17
C ALA A 489 20.65 -21.95 -36.70
N TRP A 490 21.71 -21.56 -35.99
CA TRP A 490 21.61 -20.99 -34.64
C TRP A 490 20.80 -19.69 -34.62
N CYS A 491 21.06 -18.75 -35.53
CA CYS A 491 20.30 -17.49 -35.60
C CYS A 491 18.80 -17.74 -35.83
N THR A 492 18.45 -18.62 -36.77
CA THR A 492 17.05 -18.98 -37.06
C THR A 492 16.38 -19.62 -35.84
N TYR A 493 17.05 -20.59 -35.20
CA TYR A 493 16.55 -21.23 -33.98
C TYR A 493 16.39 -20.23 -32.83
N LEU A 494 17.39 -19.38 -32.60
CA LEU A 494 17.37 -18.39 -31.52
C LEU A 494 16.22 -17.40 -31.69
N TYR A 495 15.94 -16.97 -32.92
CA TYR A 495 14.79 -16.12 -33.20
C TYR A 495 13.48 -16.79 -32.80
N GLY A 496 13.23 -18.02 -33.30
CA GLY A 496 12.03 -18.79 -32.94
C GLY A 496 11.92 -19.04 -31.43
N PHE A 497 13.05 -19.33 -30.79
CA PHE A 497 13.12 -19.57 -29.35
C PHE A 497 12.76 -18.31 -28.54
N VAL A 498 13.24 -17.13 -28.95
CA VAL A 498 12.91 -15.86 -28.29
C VAL A 498 11.45 -15.51 -28.46
N VAL A 499 10.89 -15.67 -29.66
CA VAL A 499 9.46 -15.44 -29.93
C VAL A 499 8.61 -16.32 -29.02
N TRP A 500 8.91 -17.62 -28.97
CA TRP A 500 8.25 -18.56 -28.06
C TRP A 500 8.39 -18.15 -26.59
N LYS A 501 9.60 -17.78 -26.13
CA LYS A 501 9.81 -17.37 -24.74
C LYS A 501 9.11 -16.07 -24.35
N VAL A 502 8.97 -15.13 -25.28
CA VAL A 502 8.18 -13.92 -25.04
C VAL A 502 6.69 -14.26 -24.90
N LYS A 503 6.17 -15.17 -25.74
CA LYS A 503 4.79 -15.66 -25.64
C LYS A 503 4.53 -16.39 -24.31
N ASP A 504 5.44 -17.30 -23.94
CA ASP A 504 5.43 -18.03 -22.66
C ASP A 504 5.43 -17.07 -21.45
N ALA A 505 6.30 -16.07 -21.46
CA ALA A 505 6.35 -15.04 -20.43
C ALA A 505 5.05 -14.21 -20.35
N ARG A 506 4.43 -13.87 -21.48
CA ARG A 506 3.13 -13.16 -21.53
C ARG A 506 2.00 -14.00 -20.97
N SER A 507 1.95 -15.29 -21.29
CA SER A 507 0.96 -16.22 -20.73
C SER A 507 1.07 -16.30 -19.21
N LEU A 508 2.30 -16.47 -18.70
CA LEU A 508 2.57 -16.51 -17.26
C LEU A 508 2.24 -15.17 -16.58
N GLU A 509 2.56 -14.04 -17.21
CA GLU A 509 2.12 -12.72 -16.72
C GLU A 509 0.59 -12.68 -16.57
N GLY A 510 -0.14 -13.11 -17.60
CA GLY A 510 -1.61 -13.16 -17.56
C GLY A 510 -2.15 -14.02 -16.41
N ASP A 511 -1.54 -15.17 -16.13
CA ASP A 511 -1.90 -16.01 -14.98
C ASP A 511 -1.62 -15.33 -13.63
N LEU A 512 -0.48 -14.66 -13.49
CA LEU A 512 -0.13 -13.92 -12.28
C LEU A 512 -1.06 -12.73 -12.05
N VAL A 513 -1.41 -11.99 -13.10
CA VAL A 513 -2.40 -10.91 -13.05
C VAL A 513 -3.76 -11.44 -12.65
N ARG A 514 -4.23 -12.54 -13.28
CA ARG A 514 -5.49 -13.19 -12.91
C ARG A 514 -5.50 -13.63 -11.44
N ALA A 515 -4.41 -14.19 -10.94
CA ALA A 515 -4.28 -14.57 -9.54
C ALA A 515 -4.35 -13.34 -8.62
N ALA A 516 -3.67 -12.25 -8.97
CA ALA A 516 -3.72 -10.99 -8.21
C ALA A 516 -5.15 -10.41 -8.14
N CYS A 517 -5.86 -10.38 -9.27
CA CYS A 517 -7.26 -9.93 -9.32
C CYS A 517 -8.17 -10.82 -8.46
N LYS A 518 -8.01 -12.16 -8.50
CA LYS A 518 -8.81 -13.08 -7.67
C LYS A 518 -8.56 -12.88 -6.18
N LEU A 519 -7.30 -12.70 -5.77
CA LEU A 519 -6.95 -12.42 -4.38
C LEU A 519 -7.58 -11.10 -3.90
N GLU A 520 -7.56 -10.07 -4.74
CA GLU A 520 -8.16 -8.78 -4.42
C GLU A 520 -9.68 -8.85 -4.30
N LEU A 521 -10.37 -9.50 -5.24
CA LEU A 521 -11.81 -9.68 -5.20
C LEU A 521 -12.24 -10.49 -3.96
N SER A 522 -11.52 -11.56 -3.63
CA SER A 522 -11.77 -12.37 -2.43
C SER A 522 -11.56 -11.55 -1.15
N MET A 523 -10.51 -10.71 -1.10
CA MET A 523 -10.29 -9.77 0.00
C MET A 523 -11.43 -8.75 0.10
N MET A 524 -11.88 -8.16 -1.00
CA MET A 524 -12.97 -7.17 -1.02
C MET A 524 -14.31 -7.75 -0.54
N GLN A 525 -14.63 -8.99 -0.96
CA GLN A 525 -15.79 -9.74 -0.50
C GLN A 525 -15.71 -10.03 1.00
N THR A 526 -14.58 -10.55 1.46
CA THR A 526 -14.40 -10.99 2.86
C THR A 526 -14.32 -9.80 3.82
N CYS A 527 -13.64 -8.72 3.42
CA CYS A 527 -13.47 -7.52 4.23
C CYS A 527 -14.65 -6.53 4.14
N LYS A 528 -15.68 -6.83 3.34
CA LYS A 528 -16.87 -5.97 3.10
C LYS A 528 -16.52 -4.51 2.81
N LEU A 529 -15.51 -4.29 1.96
CA LEU A 529 -15.05 -2.94 1.62
C LEU A 529 -16.18 -2.14 0.94
N ALA A 530 -16.40 -0.91 1.43
CA ALA A 530 -17.24 0.10 0.78
C ALA A 530 -16.41 0.92 -0.22
N ALA A 531 -17.08 1.57 -1.19
CA ALA A 531 -16.44 2.36 -2.26
C ALA A 531 -15.52 3.47 -1.71
N ASP A 532 -15.80 3.92 -0.49
CA ASP A 532 -15.18 5.03 0.23
C ASP A 532 -13.84 4.65 0.89
N GLY A 533 -13.37 3.39 0.74
CA GLY A 533 -12.10 2.92 1.29
C GLY A 533 -12.04 2.80 2.82
N GLN A 534 -13.12 3.16 3.53
CA GLN A 534 -13.18 3.17 4.99
C GLN A 534 -14.04 2.03 5.55
N SER A 535 -13.36 1.03 6.09
CA SER A 535 -13.95 -0.03 6.90
C SER A 535 -13.64 0.23 8.38
N HIS A 536 -14.53 0.96 9.05
CA HIS A 536 -14.26 1.44 10.41
C HIS A 536 -14.27 0.36 11.50
N ASN A 537 -14.68 -0.89 11.19
CA ASN A 537 -14.78 -1.99 12.17
C ASN A 537 -14.31 -3.35 11.60
N LEU A 538 -13.08 -3.45 11.08
CA LEU A 538 -12.52 -4.75 10.68
C LEU A 538 -12.13 -5.60 11.90
N THR A 539 -12.62 -6.84 11.95
CA THR A 539 -12.18 -7.87 12.90
C THR A 539 -10.68 -8.15 12.74
N HIS A 540 -10.02 -8.64 13.79
CA HIS A 540 -8.60 -9.02 13.75
C HIS A 540 -8.27 -9.93 12.56
N ASP A 541 -9.14 -10.91 12.27
CA ASP A 541 -8.96 -11.85 11.16
C ASP A 541 -9.05 -11.18 9.79
N MET A 542 -9.95 -10.21 9.61
CA MET A 542 -10.07 -9.43 8.36
C MET A 542 -8.81 -8.57 8.13
N LYS A 543 -8.21 -8.03 9.20
CA LYS A 543 -6.92 -7.32 9.12
C LYS A 543 -5.76 -8.25 8.76
N ALA A 544 -5.76 -9.48 9.30
CA ALA A 544 -4.77 -10.49 8.95
C ALA A 544 -4.87 -10.90 7.47
N ILE A 545 -6.10 -11.11 6.96
CA ILE A 545 -6.36 -11.39 5.54
C ILE A 545 -5.89 -10.23 4.64
N GLN A 546 -6.22 -8.98 5.02
CA GLN A 546 -5.77 -7.80 4.27
C GLN A 546 -4.25 -7.72 4.18
N LYS A 547 -3.55 -8.00 5.29
CA LYS A 547 -2.09 -8.01 5.33
C LYS A 547 -1.51 -9.11 4.45
N GLN A 548 -2.03 -10.34 4.54
CA GLN A 548 -1.60 -11.47 3.73
C GLN A 548 -1.77 -11.20 2.23
N VAL A 549 -2.94 -10.70 1.82
CA VAL A 549 -3.22 -10.36 0.42
C VAL A 549 -2.30 -9.24 -0.08
N SER A 550 -1.98 -8.26 0.77
CA SER A 550 -1.02 -7.20 0.42
C SER A 550 0.40 -7.74 0.21
N ASP A 551 0.84 -8.67 1.06
CA ASP A 551 2.15 -9.32 0.95
C ASP A 551 2.21 -10.23 -0.31
N ASP A 552 1.15 -10.97 -0.59
CA ASP A 552 1.05 -11.83 -1.79
C ASP A 552 0.99 -11.00 -3.08
N GLN A 553 0.21 -9.91 -3.10
CA GLN A 553 0.21 -8.97 -4.23
C GLN A 553 1.58 -8.36 -4.47
N LYS A 554 2.34 -8.04 -3.41
CA LYS A 554 3.71 -7.54 -3.54
C LYS A 554 4.62 -8.58 -4.18
N LEU A 555 4.51 -9.86 -3.79
CA LEU A 555 5.26 -10.93 -4.41
C LEU A 555 4.90 -11.10 -5.89
N LEU A 556 3.60 -11.05 -6.23
CA LEU A 556 3.13 -11.13 -7.62
C LEU A 556 3.65 -9.95 -8.45
N ARG A 557 3.64 -8.73 -7.89
CA ARG A 557 4.25 -7.54 -8.52
C ARG A 557 5.72 -7.75 -8.83
N GLU A 558 6.50 -8.22 -7.87
CA GLU A 558 7.92 -8.50 -8.10
C GLU A 558 8.13 -9.53 -9.22
N LYS A 559 7.28 -10.56 -9.29
CA LYS A 559 7.34 -11.58 -10.36
C LYS A 559 6.99 -11.00 -11.72
N VAL A 560 5.90 -10.22 -11.82
CA VAL A 560 5.48 -9.56 -13.07
C VAL A 560 6.54 -8.58 -13.55
N GLN A 561 7.12 -7.78 -12.64
CA GLN A 561 8.20 -6.85 -13.00
C GLN A 561 9.44 -7.59 -13.53
N HIS A 562 9.76 -8.77 -12.99
CA HIS A 562 10.87 -9.58 -13.49
C HIS A 562 10.61 -10.21 -14.86
N LEU A 563 9.34 -10.50 -15.19
CA LEU A 563 8.95 -11.14 -16.46
C LEU A 563 8.78 -10.12 -17.59
N SER A 564 8.08 -9.02 -17.33
CA SER A 564 7.60 -8.10 -18.36
C SER A 564 7.97 -6.63 -18.11
N GLY A 565 8.74 -6.35 -17.07
CA GLY A 565 9.16 -5.00 -16.71
C GLY A 565 8.00 -4.11 -16.28
N ASP A 566 8.20 -2.81 -16.40
CA ASP A 566 7.25 -1.80 -15.93
C ASP A 566 5.92 -1.83 -16.73
N ALA A 567 5.98 -2.15 -18.02
CA ALA A 567 4.78 -2.32 -18.85
C ALA A 567 3.87 -3.47 -18.36
N GLY A 568 4.44 -4.53 -17.77
CA GLY A 568 3.65 -5.60 -17.14
C GLY A 568 2.99 -5.15 -15.84
N ILE A 569 3.67 -4.31 -15.06
CA ILE A 569 3.09 -3.71 -13.85
C ILE A 569 1.91 -2.81 -14.19
N GLU A 570 2.03 -1.98 -15.22
CA GLU A 570 0.95 -1.10 -15.68
C GLU A 570 -0.29 -1.89 -16.11
N ARG A 571 -0.12 -2.98 -16.86
CA ARG A 571 -1.23 -3.88 -17.23
C ARG A 571 -1.87 -4.53 -16.01
N MET A 572 -1.06 -4.97 -15.05
CA MET A 572 -1.57 -5.53 -13.80
C MET A 572 -2.34 -4.50 -12.98
N ASP A 573 -1.85 -3.26 -12.87
CA ASP A 573 -2.54 -2.16 -12.18
C ASP A 573 -3.85 -1.77 -12.85
N SER A 574 -3.86 -1.79 -14.19
CA SER A 574 -5.07 -1.56 -14.99
C SER A 574 -6.09 -2.66 -14.74
N ALA A 575 -5.67 -3.93 -14.74
CA ALA A 575 -6.54 -5.07 -14.49
C ALA A 575 -7.09 -5.12 -13.06
N LEU A 576 -6.29 -4.75 -12.05
CA LEU A 576 -6.74 -4.62 -10.67
C LEU A 576 -7.76 -3.49 -10.53
N SER A 577 -7.52 -2.35 -11.19
CA SER A 577 -8.46 -1.22 -11.19
C SER A 577 -9.79 -1.61 -11.87
N ASP A 578 -9.75 -2.26 -13.02
CA ASP A 578 -10.93 -2.79 -13.73
C ASP A 578 -11.70 -3.80 -12.86
N ALA A 579 -11.00 -4.72 -12.18
CA ALA A 579 -11.62 -5.68 -11.26
C ALA A 579 -12.32 -4.99 -10.08
N ARG A 580 -11.72 -3.95 -9.50
CA ARG A 580 -12.33 -3.14 -8.43
C ARG A 580 -13.58 -2.41 -8.92
N SER A 581 -13.51 -1.76 -10.09
CA SER A 581 -14.66 -1.07 -10.68
C SER A 581 -15.83 -2.02 -10.93
N LYS A 582 -15.59 -3.15 -11.59
CA LYS A 582 -16.60 -4.19 -11.85
C LYS A 582 -17.21 -4.74 -10.55
N PHE A 583 -16.43 -4.88 -9.50
CA PHE A 583 -16.92 -5.32 -8.19
C PHE A 583 -17.90 -4.31 -7.57
N PHE A 584 -17.59 -3.01 -7.64
CA PHE A 584 -18.48 -1.97 -7.11
C PHE A 584 -19.72 -1.78 -7.98
N GLU A 585 -19.60 -1.79 -9.31
CA GLU A 585 -20.74 -1.78 -10.23
C GLU A 585 -21.70 -2.96 -9.97
N ALA A 586 -21.18 -4.17 -9.78
CA ALA A 586 -22.00 -5.34 -9.48
C ALA A 586 -22.72 -5.22 -8.13
N LYS A 587 -22.08 -4.58 -7.13
CA LYS A 587 -22.66 -4.32 -5.81
C LYS A 587 -23.75 -3.26 -5.85
N GLU A 588 -23.62 -2.22 -6.67
CA GLU A 588 -24.62 -1.17 -6.87
C GLU A 588 -25.85 -1.67 -7.66
N ASN A 589 -25.64 -2.50 -8.68
CA ASN A 589 -26.70 -3.03 -9.53
C ASN A 589 -27.54 -4.14 -8.87
N GLY A 590 -27.27 -4.49 -7.60
CA GLY A 590 -28.02 -5.52 -6.85
C GLY A 590 -27.94 -6.93 -7.45
N SER A 591 -27.09 -7.15 -8.44
CA SER A 591 -26.88 -8.48 -9.03
C SER A 591 -26.03 -9.32 -8.07
N PRO A 592 -26.42 -10.56 -7.78
CA PRO A 592 -25.58 -11.42 -6.96
C PRO A 592 -24.24 -11.60 -7.69
N LEU A 593 -23.16 -11.15 -7.04
CA LEU A 593 -21.79 -11.54 -7.39
C LEU A 593 -21.71 -13.05 -7.21
N ALA A 594 -22.02 -13.78 -8.28
CA ALA A 594 -21.92 -15.22 -8.31
C ALA A 594 -20.52 -15.64 -7.86
N ALA A 595 -20.44 -16.52 -6.88
CA ALA A 595 -19.23 -17.25 -6.55
C ALA A 595 -19.49 -18.76 -6.74
N PRO A 596 -18.51 -19.56 -7.19
CA PRO A 596 -17.19 -19.21 -7.71
C PRO A 596 -17.05 -19.46 -9.23
N VAL A 597 -16.10 -18.74 -9.85
CA VAL A 597 -15.16 -19.27 -10.84
C VAL A 597 -15.79 -19.99 -12.06
N ALA A 598 -16.18 -19.24 -13.09
CA ALA A 598 -16.23 -19.80 -14.46
C ALA A 598 -16.22 -18.74 -15.57
N ASN A 599 -16.88 -17.59 -15.40
CA ASN A 599 -17.24 -16.75 -16.57
C ASN A 599 -16.46 -15.44 -16.69
N MET A 600 -15.13 -15.50 -16.61
CA MET A 600 -14.24 -14.47 -17.18
C MET A 600 -13.40 -15.09 -18.30
N LEU A 601 -14.02 -15.99 -19.07
CA LEU A 601 -13.35 -16.84 -20.07
C LEU A 601 -13.52 -16.35 -21.53
N LYS A 602 -14.26 -15.28 -21.78
CA LYS A 602 -14.46 -14.73 -23.12
C LYS A 602 -14.66 -13.23 -23.02
N ASP A 603 -13.59 -12.47 -23.21
CA ASP A 603 -13.59 -11.10 -23.77
C ASP A 603 -12.24 -10.42 -23.57
N GLN A 604 -11.14 -11.03 -24.01
CA GLN A 604 -9.91 -10.30 -24.38
C GLN A 604 -9.16 -10.97 -25.56
N GLY A 605 -9.81 -11.89 -26.28
CA GLY A 605 -9.32 -12.33 -27.57
C GLY A 605 -9.86 -11.39 -28.63
N LEU A 606 -9.12 -10.31 -28.93
CA LEU A 606 -9.20 -9.42 -30.12
C LEU A 606 -8.83 -7.98 -29.73
N LEU A 607 -7.61 -7.79 -29.24
CA LEU A 607 -6.87 -6.56 -29.47
C LEU A 607 -5.57 -6.97 -30.15
N CYS A 608 -5.62 -7.00 -31.49
CA CYS A 608 -4.41 -6.96 -32.31
C CYS A 608 -3.67 -5.68 -31.96
N ASP A 609 -2.49 -5.83 -31.36
CA ASP A 609 -1.61 -4.73 -30.99
C ASP A 609 -0.41 -4.71 -31.98
N PRO A 610 0.02 -3.54 -32.50
CA PRO A 610 0.89 -3.42 -33.70
C PRO A 610 2.33 -3.92 -33.54
N CYS A 611 2.69 -4.44 -32.36
CA CYS A 611 4.06 -4.90 -32.07
C CYS A 611 4.42 -6.24 -32.72
N LEU A 612 3.43 -7.04 -33.15
CA LEU A 612 3.67 -8.25 -33.93
C LEU A 612 3.90 -7.93 -35.42
N GLU A 613 3.20 -6.94 -35.97
CA GLU A 613 3.37 -6.50 -37.36
C GLU A 613 4.76 -5.89 -37.62
N LEU A 614 5.37 -5.25 -36.62
CA LEU A 614 6.74 -4.72 -36.73
C LEU A 614 7.84 -5.80 -36.78
N LEU A 615 7.56 -7.03 -36.35
CA LEU A 615 8.48 -8.17 -36.49
C LEU A 615 8.24 -8.95 -37.78
N GLU A 616 7.02 -8.97 -38.32
CA GLU A 616 6.72 -9.55 -39.63
C GLU A 616 7.19 -8.65 -40.78
N HIS A 617 7.13 -7.32 -40.64
CA HIS A 617 7.62 -6.39 -41.67
C HIS A 617 9.14 -6.35 -41.85
N GLN A 618 9.94 -6.83 -40.89
CA GLN A 618 11.40 -6.95 -41.06
C GLN A 618 11.83 -8.25 -41.74
N ALA A 619 10.93 -9.25 -41.87
CA ALA A 619 11.20 -10.47 -42.62
C ALA A 619 10.93 -10.33 -44.13
N ALA A 620 10.07 -9.38 -44.53
CA ALA A 620 9.71 -9.18 -45.94
C ALA A 620 10.72 -8.35 -46.75
N HIS A 621 11.77 -7.78 -46.13
CA HIS A 621 12.77 -6.95 -46.80
C HIS A 621 14.14 -7.62 -47.01
N HIS A 622 14.27 -8.92 -46.70
CA HIS A 622 15.50 -9.70 -46.87
C HIS A 622 15.28 -11.10 -47.49
N GLN A 623 14.43 -11.17 -48.52
CA GLN A 623 14.54 -12.23 -49.55
C GLN A 623 15.35 -11.73 -50.73
#